data_AF-A0A5V2A6U5-F1
#
_entry.id   AF-A0A5V2A6U5-F1
#
_cell.length_a   1.000
_cell.length_b   1.000
_cell.length_c   1.000
_cell.angle_alpha   90.00
_cell.angle_beta   90.00
_cell.angle_gamma   90.00
#
_symmetry.space_group_name_H-M   'P 1'
#
loop_
_entity.id
_entity.type
_entity.pdbx_description
1 polymer ?
#
loop_
_entity_poly.entity_id
_entity_poly.type
_entity_poly.pdbx_seq_one_letter_code
_entity_poly.pdbx_strand_id
1 'polypeptide(L)'
;MEICLMRIFRSNKWLQAVREIDCCVLCGRYGVQAAHRNEGKGIGLKVDDSLTAALCPPCHERIDNGKDLSREERRSEMDRAIVLTLQKLTREGRVTVR
;
A
#
# COMPACT_ATOMS: atom_id res chain seq x y z
N MET A 1 11.43 26.28 -11.87
CA MET A 1 10.48 25.15 -11.81
C MET A 1 9.92 25.10 -10.40
N GLU A 2 8.74 25.65 -10.18
CA GLU A 2 8.02 25.41 -8.94
C GLU A 2 7.69 23.92 -8.89
N ILE A 3 8.43 23.19 -8.08
CA ILE A 3 7.99 21.87 -7.66
C ILE A 3 6.76 22.15 -6.81
N CYS A 4 5.57 21.95 -7.35
CA CYS A 4 4.34 21.96 -6.57
C CYS A 4 4.54 20.89 -5.48
N LEU A 5 4.88 21.33 -4.27
CA LEU A 5 5.14 20.46 -3.14
C LEU A 5 3.78 19.91 -2.70
N MET A 6 3.29 18.88 -3.40
CA MET A 6 2.08 18.17 -3.03
C MET A 6 2.26 17.69 -1.59
N ARG A 7 1.40 18.20 -0.69
CA ARG A 7 1.41 17.76 0.70
C ARG A 7 1.17 16.26 0.76
N ILE A 8 1.95 15.58 1.59
CA ILE A 8 1.74 14.17 1.91
C ILE A 8 0.32 13.99 2.45
N PHE A 9 -0.47 13.18 1.76
CA PHE A 9 -1.81 12.80 2.13
C PHE A 9 -1.77 11.87 3.36
N ARG A 10 -2.50 12.27 4.40
CA ARG A 10 -2.67 11.52 5.66
C ARG A 10 -4.13 11.31 5.95
N SER A 11 -4.54 10.07 6.18
CA SER A 11 -5.95 9.75 6.41
C SER A 11 -6.12 8.44 7.16
N ASN A 12 -6.55 8.54 8.43
CA ASN A 12 -6.94 7.37 9.22
C ASN A 12 -8.11 6.61 8.57
N LYS A 13 -9.03 7.33 7.91
CA LYS A 13 -10.15 6.71 7.18
C LYS A 13 -9.67 5.86 6.01
N TRP A 14 -8.65 6.33 5.28
CA TRP A 14 -8.04 5.54 4.22
C TRP A 14 -7.38 4.29 4.78
N LEU A 15 -6.54 4.44 5.82
CA LEU A 15 -5.83 3.30 6.41
C LEU A 15 -6.80 2.28 7.02
N GLN A 16 -7.92 2.73 7.59
CA GLN A 16 -8.99 1.86 8.06
C GLN A 16 -9.64 1.10 6.88
N ALA A 17 -10.00 1.80 5.81
CA ALA A 17 -10.58 1.18 4.61
C ALA A 17 -9.67 0.10 4.00
N VAL A 18 -8.34 0.30 4.03
CA VAL A 18 -7.36 -0.72 3.60
C VAL A 18 -7.32 -1.91 4.58
N ARG A 19 -7.36 -1.67 5.89
CA ARG A 19 -7.35 -2.73 6.92
C ARG A 19 -8.64 -3.55 6.96
N GLU A 20 -9.74 -2.99 6.51
CA GLU A 20 -11.06 -3.64 6.42
C GLU A 20 -11.21 -4.47 5.13
N ILE A 21 -10.15 -4.67 4.34
CA ILE A 21 -10.15 -5.65 3.25
C ILE A 21 -9.85 -7.03 3.86
N ASP A 22 -10.77 -7.99 3.73
CA ASP A 22 -10.66 -9.29 4.41
C ASP A 22 -9.43 -10.11 4.00
N CYS A 23 -9.07 -10.10 2.72
CA CYS A 23 -8.05 -10.98 2.16
C CYS A 23 -6.91 -10.19 1.50
N CYS A 24 -5.68 -10.67 1.68
CA CYS A 24 -4.48 -10.16 1.05
C CYS A 24 -4.65 -10.08 -0.46
N VAL A 25 -4.39 -8.90 -1.04
CA VAL A 25 -4.59 -8.67 -2.48
C VAL A 25 -3.61 -9.45 -3.37
N LEU A 26 -2.52 -9.98 -2.82
CA LEU A 26 -1.53 -10.77 -3.57
C LEU A 26 -1.78 -12.27 -3.53
N CYS A 27 -2.14 -12.81 -2.36
CA CYS A 27 -2.19 -14.27 -2.14
C CYS A 27 -3.55 -14.79 -1.66
N GLY A 28 -4.53 -13.92 -1.40
CA GLY A 28 -5.87 -14.31 -0.96
C GLY A 28 -5.97 -14.77 0.50
N ARG A 29 -4.87 -14.80 1.27
CA ARG A 29 -4.89 -15.14 2.70
C ARG A 29 -5.76 -14.15 3.48
N TYR A 30 -6.63 -14.67 4.34
CA TYR A 30 -7.42 -13.86 5.28
C TYR A 30 -6.53 -13.11 6.29
N GLY A 31 -6.91 -11.86 6.59
CA GLY A 31 -6.22 -10.97 7.50
C GLY A 31 -5.15 -10.12 6.81
N VAL A 32 -5.27 -8.79 6.92
CA VAL A 32 -4.37 -7.83 6.26
C VAL A 32 -3.86 -6.75 7.22
N GLN A 33 -2.78 -6.11 6.80
CA GLN A 33 -2.22 -4.89 7.33
C GLN A 33 -2.18 -3.85 6.20
N ALA A 34 -2.27 -2.56 6.56
CA ALA A 34 -2.00 -1.47 5.61
C ALA A 34 -0.48 -1.28 5.51
N ALA A 35 0.11 -1.84 4.45
CA ALA A 35 1.55 -1.80 4.18
C ALA A 35 1.90 -0.55 3.34
N HIS A 36 2.71 0.37 3.88
CA HIS A 36 3.12 1.59 3.17
C HIS A 36 4.25 1.32 2.19
N ARG A 37 4.22 1.94 1.00
CA ARG A 37 5.34 1.88 0.05
C ARG A 37 6.66 2.29 0.72
N ASN A 38 7.71 1.52 0.44
CA ASN A 38 9.05 1.75 0.99
C ASN A 38 9.98 2.47 -0.02
N GLU A 39 9.51 3.56 -0.63
CA GLU A 39 10.25 4.33 -1.63
C GLU A 39 9.90 5.82 -1.56
N GLY A 40 10.83 6.70 -1.92
CA GLY A 40 10.59 8.15 -1.93
C GLY A 40 10.50 8.80 -0.55
N LYS A 41 11.07 8.16 0.49
CA LYS A 41 11.03 8.62 1.88
C LYS A 41 12.39 8.55 2.57
N GLY A 42 12.57 9.38 3.59
CA GLY A 42 13.67 9.26 4.55
C GLY A 42 13.50 8.06 5.49
N ILE A 43 14.58 7.70 6.19
CA ILE A 43 14.58 6.60 7.16
C ILE A 43 13.56 6.88 8.26
N GLY A 44 12.75 5.89 8.62
CA GLY A 44 11.73 5.99 9.68
C GLY A 44 10.47 6.77 9.29
N LEU A 45 10.43 7.40 8.11
CA LEU A 45 9.24 8.11 7.66
C LEU A 45 8.24 7.17 6.98
N LYS A 46 6.99 7.64 6.85
CA LYS A 46 5.97 7.01 6.00
C LYS A 46 5.74 7.89 4.78
N VAL A 47 5.51 7.28 3.63
CA VAL A 47 4.99 7.99 2.45
C VAL A 47 3.51 8.34 2.62
N ASP A 48 2.89 8.94 1.61
CA ASP A 48 1.44 9.12 1.50
C ASP A 48 0.66 7.87 1.91
N ASP A 49 -0.40 8.08 2.70
CA ASP A 49 -1.25 6.97 3.13
C ASP A 49 -1.98 6.33 1.95
N SER A 50 -2.20 7.06 0.85
CA SER A 50 -2.77 6.53 -0.40
C SER A 50 -1.86 5.51 -1.10
N LEU A 51 -0.57 5.48 -0.76
CA LEU A 51 0.40 4.50 -1.26
C LEU A 51 0.53 3.32 -0.28
N THR A 52 -0.62 2.75 0.09
CA THR A 52 -0.71 1.57 0.96
C THR A 52 -1.38 0.39 0.27
N ALA A 53 -0.95 -0.82 0.62
CA ALA A 53 -1.54 -2.06 0.15
C ALA A 53 -2.12 -2.90 1.29
N ALA A 54 -3.20 -3.63 1.04
CA ALA A 54 -3.79 -4.60 1.95
C ALA A 54 -3.08 -5.95 1.85
N LEU A 55 -2.06 -6.15 2.70
CA LEU A 55 -1.19 -7.34 2.66
C LEU A 55 -1.29 -8.15 3.94
N CYS A 56 -1.31 -9.48 3.83
CA CYS A 56 -1.12 -10.33 5.00
C CYS A 56 0.33 -10.21 5.54
N PRO A 57 0.58 -10.50 6.83
CA PRO A 57 1.91 -10.35 7.42
C PRO A 57 3.05 -11.02 6.64
N PRO A 58 2.91 -12.27 6.10
CA PRO A 58 3.96 -12.89 5.31
C PRO A 58 4.29 -12.15 4.01
N CYS A 59 3.27 -11.67 3.28
CA CYS A 59 3.50 -10.90 2.05
C CYS A 59 4.09 -9.53 2.36
N HIS A 60 3.65 -8.89 3.45
CA HIS A 60 4.17 -7.61 3.90
C HIS A 60 5.66 -7.71 4.26
N GLU A 61 6.05 -8.71 5.06
CA GLU A 61 7.45 -8.96 5.41
C GLU A 61 8.32 -9.27 4.18
N ARG A 62 7.81 -10.12 3.27
CA ARG A 62 8.52 -10.48 2.03
C ARG A 62 8.82 -9.26 1.16
N ILE A 63 7.87 -8.32 1.05
CA ILE A 63 8.02 -7.10 0.25
C ILE A 63 8.92 -6.08 0.96
N ASP A 64 8.82 -5.93 2.28
CA ASP A 64 9.61 -4.91 2.98
C ASP A 64 11.07 -5.33 3.18
N ASN A 65 11.30 -6.59 3.57
CA ASN A 65 12.58 -7.06 4.08
C ASN A 65 13.03 -8.42 3.53
N GLY A 66 12.19 -9.10 2.73
CA GLY A 66 12.51 -10.43 2.19
C GLY A 66 13.79 -10.44 1.37
N LYS A 67 14.55 -11.54 1.48
CA LYS A 67 15.84 -11.74 0.78
C LYS A 67 15.68 -12.43 -0.58
N ASP A 68 14.52 -13.00 -0.84
CA ASP A 68 14.23 -13.79 -2.03
C ASP A 68 13.98 -12.93 -3.28
N LEU A 69 13.82 -11.62 -3.10
CA LEU A 69 13.53 -10.65 -4.15
C LEU A 69 14.58 -9.54 -4.14
N SER A 70 14.99 -9.13 -5.34
CA SER A 70 15.76 -7.91 -5.52
C SER A 70 14.97 -6.68 -5.04
N ARG A 71 15.67 -5.55 -4.86
CA ARG A 71 15.03 -4.29 -4.47
C ARG A 71 13.97 -3.85 -5.50
N GLU A 72 14.23 -4.06 -6.78
CA GLU A 72 13.33 -3.65 -7.86
C GLU A 72 12.11 -4.56 -7.92
N GLU A 73 12.27 -5.87 -7.76
CA GLU A 73 11.15 -6.81 -7.69
C GLU A 73 10.25 -6.51 -6.49
N ARG A 74 10.81 -6.20 -5.32
CA ARG A 74 10.01 -5.79 -4.15
C ARG A 74 9.21 -4.51 -4.40
N ARG A 75 9.80 -3.54 -5.11
CA ARG A 75 9.11 -2.30 -5.50
C ARG A 75 8.00 -2.56 -6.51
N SER A 76 8.25 -3.39 -7.51
CA SER A 76 7.26 -3.76 -8.52
C SER A 76 6.07 -4.51 -7.90
N GLU A 77 6.35 -5.47 -7.00
CA GLU A 77 5.30 -6.19 -6.26
C GLU A 77 4.50 -5.26 -5.34
N MET A 78 5.14 -4.28 -4.70
CA MET A 78 4.44 -3.26 -3.92
C MET A 78 3.54 -2.38 -4.79
N ASP A 79 4.04 -1.91 -5.93
CA ASP A 79 3.25 -1.09 -6.85
C ASP A 79 2.03 -1.87 -7.39
N ARG A 80 2.23 -3.15 -7.73
CA ARG A 80 1.13 -4.06 -8.08
C ARG A 80 0.12 -4.20 -6.95
N ALA A 81 0.57 -4.40 -5.72
CA ALA A 81 -0.30 -4.55 -4.55
C ALA A 81 -1.12 -3.28 -4.25
N ILE A 82 -0.53 -2.09 -4.42
CA ILE A 82 -1.23 -0.80 -4.26
C ILE A 82 -2.34 -0.67 -5.31
N VAL A 83 -2.06 -0.99 -6.58
CA VAL A 83 -3.07 -0.94 -7.66
C VAL A 83 -4.22 -1.91 -7.37
N LEU A 84 -3.93 -3.14 -6.93
CA LEU A 84 -4.97 -4.12 -6.58
C LEU A 84 -5.80 -3.67 -5.37
N THR A 85 -5.17 -3.04 -4.38
CA THR A 85 -5.85 -2.46 -3.21
C THR A 85 -6.80 -1.34 -3.63
N LEU A 86 -6.33 -0.42 -4.48
CA LEU A 86 -7.18 0.66 -5.02
C LEU A 86 -8.36 0.09 -5.82
N GLN A 87 -8.13 -0.92 -6.66
CA GLN A 87 -9.19 -1.61 -7.41
C GLN A 87 -10.22 -2.27 -6.48
N LYS A 88 -9.79 -2.85 -5.36
CA LYS A 88 -10.68 -3.43 -4.36
C LYS A 88 -11.53 -2.35 -3.68
N LEU A 89 -10.90 -1.25 -3.24
CA LEU A 89 -11.59 -0.13 -2.61
C LEU A 89 -12.63 0.53 -3.54
N THR A 90 -12.33 0.68 -4.82
CA THR A 90 -13.29 1.24 -5.79
C THR A 90 -14.46 0.29 -6.05
N ARG A 91 -14.20 -1.01 -6.18
CA ARG A 91 -15.26 -2.03 -6.31
C ARG A 91 -16.19 -2.10 -5.10
N GLU A 92 -15.68 -1.80 -3.91
CA GLU A 92 -16.45 -1.73 -2.66
C GLU A 92 -17.12 -0.36 -2.44
N GLY A 93 -16.98 0.59 -3.37
CA GLY A 93 -17.55 1.94 -3.22
C GLY A 93 -16.86 2.80 -2.15
N ARG A 94 -15.69 2.40 -1.64
CA ARG A 94 -14.92 3.14 -0.63
C ARG A 94 -14.10 4.29 -1.22
N VAL A 95 -13.88 4.28 -2.54
CA VAL A 95 -13.24 5.37 -3.30
C VAL A 95 -14.16 5.76 -4.45
N THR A 96 -14.51 7.04 -4.51
CA THR A 96 -15.39 7.62 -5.55
C THR A 96 -14.81 8.94 -6.05
N VAL A 97 -15.11 9.29 -7.30
CA VAL A 97 -14.85 10.63 -7.84
C VAL A 97 -16.09 11.48 -7.61
N ARG A 98 -15.90 12.75 -7.24
CA ARG A 98 -16.99 13.71 -7.05
C ARG A 98 -17.25 14.48 -8.33
#